data_AF-A0A562FH46-F1
#
_entry.id   AF-A0A562FH46-F1
#
_cell.length_a   1.000
_cell.length_b   1.000
_cell.length_c   1.000
_cell.angle_alpha   90.00
_cell.angle_beta   90.00
_cell.angle_gamma   90.00
#
_symmetry.space_group_name_H-M   'P 1'
#
loop_
_entity.id
_entity.type
_entity.pdbx_description
1 polymer ?
#
loop_
_entity_poly.entity_id
_entity_poly.type
_entity_poly.pdbx_seq_one_letter_code
_entity_poly.pdbx_strand_id
1 'polypeptide(L)'
;MGGEEHAEIDERRLFFGGTDLARTDGARSQIFGRRGRISWRTRLGKARDWTDITRSARAAFEAEIDRGTPFLCIPVFIGAGALTYFALPHEPTLLPLTALVFGLLSLCWWLRTHFAWRLLAMSGLLVASGAVSAKIETLTAGTRILGSEVTTRLTGRVELIEQQASGRVRLTLRVLDTRRPVLRYAPDIVRVTARSMPQNAGIGEVIEGVVRLISPSGPVRPYSYDFSFQSYFSGIGAIGFFMGAPEIVEGEWPEPALWMRGMAWVQTLRQKMATRITETIGGPEGAIAAALITGIRAGIPEEINEALRITGLYHVISISGLHMALVGGTLMVALRSAFALAPNFAMRRPVKKYAAVIALLAAAFYLLISGADVAAQRSFIMLAVMLLAIVFDRAALTMRNLAISAIIILLISPHEVAGPSFQMSFAATAALVASYAAWTSYRAGQEPRRRRTTPSFPGRIVRYCSAAAIALAATSIIAGGATALFSAWHFQQVRPSACAPILPRCRSCRWW
;
A
#
# COMPACT_ATOMS: atom_id res chain seq x y z
N MET A 1 43.80 10.37 -17.23
CA MET A 1 42.89 9.26 -16.91
C MET A 1 42.50 9.30 -15.42
N GLY A 2 41.69 10.28 -15.01
CA GLY A 2 41.27 10.46 -13.61
C GLY A 2 39.88 11.08 -13.44
N GLY A 3 39.07 11.10 -14.52
CA GLY A 3 37.77 11.78 -14.54
C GLY A 3 36.55 10.88 -14.38
N GLU A 4 36.65 9.57 -14.65
CA GLU A 4 35.48 8.68 -14.66
C GLU A 4 35.09 8.15 -13.27
N GLU A 5 36.05 7.98 -12.35
CA GLU A 5 35.76 7.44 -11.02
C GLU A 5 35.03 8.45 -10.11
N HIS A 6 35.15 9.76 -10.40
CA HIS A 6 34.43 10.81 -9.68
C HIS A 6 32.96 10.92 -10.07
N ALA A 7 32.58 10.54 -11.30
CA ALA A 7 31.19 10.59 -11.77
C ALA A 7 30.34 9.45 -11.20
N GLU A 8 30.89 8.23 -11.10
CA GLU A 8 30.16 7.05 -10.60
C GLU A 8 29.92 7.11 -9.07
N ILE A 9 30.81 7.76 -8.32
CA ILE A 9 30.65 8.00 -6.88
C ILE A 9 29.58 9.07 -6.60
N ASP A 10 29.43 10.03 -7.50
CA ASP A 10 28.44 11.12 -7.38
C ASP A 10 27.01 10.61 -7.67
N GLU A 11 26.83 9.69 -8.63
CA GLU A 11 25.52 9.08 -8.92
C GLU A 11 24.95 8.28 -7.74
N ARG A 12 25.79 7.57 -6.98
CA ARG A 12 25.36 6.85 -5.76
C ARG A 12 24.96 7.79 -4.62
N ARG A 13 25.59 8.96 -4.52
CA ARG A 13 25.25 10.00 -3.52
C ARG A 13 23.99 10.77 -3.89
N LEU A 14 23.68 10.87 -5.18
CA LEU A 14 22.54 11.64 -5.69
C LEU A 14 21.18 10.90 -5.61
N PHE A 15 21.18 9.56 -5.58
CA PHE A 15 19.98 8.73 -5.33
C PHE A 15 19.78 8.36 -3.85
N PHE A 16 20.87 8.22 -3.10
CA PHE A 16 20.84 7.92 -1.67
C PHE A 16 21.47 9.09 -0.93
N GLY A 17 20.64 10.05 -0.51
CA GLY A 17 21.05 11.34 0.03
C GLY A 17 22.19 11.26 1.05
N GLY A 18 23.39 11.57 0.59
CA GLY A 18 24.49 11.98 1.44
C GLY A 18 24.35 13.47 1.72
N THR A 19 24.03 13.83 2.96
CA THR A 19 24.02 15.23 3.42
C THR A 19 25.45 15.74 3.54
N ASP A 20 25.85 16.65 2.66
CA ASP A 20 26.97 17.57 2.91
C ASP A 20 26.50 18.66 3.90
N LEU A 21 26.62 18.38 5.20
CA LEU A 21 26.66 19.40 6.25
C LEU A 21 28.12 19.72 6.52
N ALA A 22 28.76 20.47 5.63
CA ALA A 22 30.14 20.89 5.81
C ALA A 22 30.41 22.29 5.26
N ARG A 23 29.53 23.28 5.53
CA ARG A 23 29.93 24.70 5.42
C ARG A 23 28.97 25.69 6.10
N THR A 24 28.86 25.62 7.42
CA THR A 24 28.56 26.75 8.33
C THR A 24 28.39 26.16 9.74
N ASP A 25 29.38 26.37 10.61
CA ASP A 25 29.27 26.44 12.07
C ASP A 25 30.64 26.15 12.70
N GLY A 26 31.56 27.11 12.58
CA GLY A 26 32.86 27.09 13.27
C GLY A 26 32.77 27.28 14.80
N ALA A 27 31.57 27.19 15.39
CA ALA A 27 31.34 27.46 16.81
C ALA A 27 30.57 26.36 17.56
N ARG A 28 30.27 25.21 16.94
CA ARG A 28 29.54 24.08 17.58
C ARG A 28 30.35 22.80 17.76
N SER A 29 31.65 22.83 17.50
CA SER A 29 32.53 21.65 17.47
C SER A 29 33.05 21.15 18.83
N GLN A 30 32.60 21.69 19.97
CA GLN A 30 33.06 21.23 21.30
C GLN A 30 32.14 20.22 22.02
N ILE A 31 30.97 19.84 21.46
CA ILE A 31 30.05 18.90 22.13
C ILE A 31 30.11 17.47 21.53
N PHE A 32 30.69 17.28 20.34
CA PHE A 32 30.76 15.97 19.68
C PHE A 32 32.14 15.31 19.81
N GLY A 33 32.50 14.95 21.04
CA GLY A 33 33.67 14.12 21.35
C GLY A 33 33.26 12.79 21.97
N ARG A 34 33.61 11.67 21.32
CA ARG A 34 33.43 10.25 21.70
C ARG A 34 32.10 9.59 21.30
N ARG A 35 32.04 9.08 20.07
CA ARG A 35 31.33 7.81 19.78
C ARG A 35 32.07 6.66 20.46
N GLY A 36 31.74 6.39 21.72
CA GLY A 36 32.10 5.12 22.35
C GLY A 36 31.22 4.00 21.79
N ARG A 37 31.81 2.88 21.38
CA ARG A 37 31.10 1.60 21.22
C ARG A 37 30.20 1.41 22.43
N ILE A 38 28.88 1.42 22.25
CA ILE A 38 27.94 1.05 23.30
C ILE A 38 28.06 -0.47 23.47
N SER A 39 29.05 -0.85 24.27
CA SER A 39 29.16 -2.19 24.84
C SER A 39 28.01 -2.35 25.82
N TRP A 40 26.94 -3.02 25.38
CA TRP A 40 25.84 -3.43 26.24
C TRP A 40 26.34 -4.25 27.46
N ARG A 41 27.48 -4.92 27.33
CA ARG A 41 28.10 -5.74 28.38
C ARG A 41 28.75 -4.96 29.53
N THR A 42 29.14 -3.70 29.37
CA THR A 42 29.85 -2.98 30.44
C THR A 42 28.96 -2.11 31.33
N ARG A 43 27.69 -1.90 30.99
CA ARG A 43 26.73 -1.18 31.86
C ARG A 43 25.80 -2.08 32.66
N LEU A 44 25.56 -3.32 32.23
CA LEU A 44 24.68 -4.27 32.95
C LEU A 44 25.31 -4.80 34.25
N GLY A 45 26.63 -4.70 34.43
CA GLY A 45 27.33 -5.17 35.64
C GLY A 45 27.31 -4.19 36.84
N LYS A 46 26.66 -3.02 36.73
CA LYS A 46 26.69 -1.97 37.77
C LYS A 46 25.36 -1.26 38.00
N ALA A 47 24.23 -1.83 37.63
CA ALA A 47 22.92 -1.31 38.06
C ALA A 47 22.54 -1.99 39.38
N ARG A 48 22.96 -1.40 40.51
CA ARG A 48 22.71 -1.95 41.85
C ARG A 48 21.47 -1.36 42.53
N ASP A 49 20.91 -0.26 42.02
CA ASP A 49 19.75 0.45 42.59
C ASP A 49 18.68 0.81 41.55
N TRP A 50 17.40 0.80 41.97
CA TRP A 50 16.23 1.20 41.17
C TRP A 50 16.30 2.65 40.65
N THR A 51 17.02 3.53 41.34
CA THR A 51 17.24 4.93 40.96
C THR A 51 18.16 5.08 39.75
N ASP A 52 19.13 4.19 39.58
CA ASP A 52 20.01 4.18 38.40
C ASP A 52 19.30 3.61 37.16
N ILE A 53 18.38 2.66 37.37
CA ILE A 53 17.51 2.14 36.29
C ILE A 53 16.56 3.24 35.80
N THR A 54 15.90 3.98 36.70
CA THR A 54 14.98 5.06 36.32
C THR A 54 15.70 6.24 35.65
N ARG A 55 16.89 6.62 36.12
CA ARG A 55 17.70 7.68 35.49
C ARG A 55 18.21 7.26 34.11
N SER A 56 18.68 6.02 33.96
CA SER A 56 19.13 5.51 32.66
C SER A 56 17.99 5.34 31.66
N ALA A 57 16.80 4.91 32.12
CA ALA A 57 15.59 4.85 31.31
C ALA A 57 15.15 6.25 30.84
N ARG A 58 15.15 7.24 31.73
CA ARG A 58 14.81 8.63 31.38
C ARG A 58 15.80 9.22 30.37
N ALA A 59 17.10 9.04 30.57
CA ALA A 59 18.12 9.50 29.63
C ALA A 59 18.01 8.81 28.25
N ALA A 60 17.67 7.52 28.22
CA ALA A 60 17.40 6.80 26.97
C ALA A 60 16.14 7.33 26.27
N PHE A 61 15.09 7.64 27.03
CA PHE A 61 13.84 8.19 26.52
C PHE A 61 14.00 9.59 25.93
N GLU A 62 14.71 10.48 26.64
CA GLU A 62 15.04 11.84 26.17
C GLU A 62 15.88 11.78 24.88
N ALA A 63 16.89 10.90 24.83
CA ALA A 63 17.69 10.70 23.63
C ALA A 63 16.87 10.18 22.43
N GLU A 64 15.80 9.43 22.67
CA GLU A 64 14.92 8.89 21.63
C GLU A 64 13.89 9.93 21.16
N ILE A 65 13.46 10.83 22.05
CA ILE A 65 12.66 12.01 21.69
C ILE A 65 13.47 12.95 20.80
N ASP A 66 14.73 13.21 21.15
CA ASP A 66 15.63 14.07 20.36
C ASP A 66 15.89 13.51 18.95
N ARG A 67 15.80 12.18 18.80
CA ARG A 67 15.87 11.49 17.50
C ARG A 67 14.59 11.58 16.68
N GLY A 68 13.50 12.08 17.26
CA GLY A 68 12.20 12.20 16.60
C GLY A 68 11.43 10.88 16.49
N THR A 69 11.79 9.85 17.25
CA THR A 69 11.14 8.54 17.25
C THR A 69 9.65 8.58 17.62
N PRO A 70 9.16 9.48 18.51
CA PRO A 70 7.73 9.59 18.79
C PRO A 70 6.87 9.83 17.53
N PHE A 71 7.43 10.47 16.50
CA PHE A 71 6.73 10.67 15.22
C PHE A 71 6.38 9.35 14.52
N LEU A 72 7.23 8.33 14.68
CA LEU A 72 7.03 7.01 14.07
C LEU A 72 5.89 6.23 14.75
N CYS A 73 5.56 6.58 16.01
CA CYS A 73 4.47 5.96 16.76
C CYS A 73 3.09 6.56 16.42
N ILE A 74 3.03 7.73 15.78
CA ILE A 74 1.77 8.38 15.41
C ILE A 74 0.83 7.44 14.62
N PRO A 75 1.25 6.83 13.49
CA PRO A 75 0.38 5.92 12.74
C PRO A 75 -0.01 4.67 13.56
N VAL A 76 0.82 4.24 14.50
CA VAL A 76 0.49 3.11 15.39
C VAL A 76 -0.67 3.47 16.31
N PHE A 77 -0.66 4.66 16.91
CA PHE A 77 -1.76 5.12 17.77
C PHE A 77 -3.05 5.37 16.98
N ILE A 78 -2.96 6.02 15.81
CA ILE A 78 -4.13 6.22 14.92
C ILE A 78 -4.71 4.86 14.51
N GLY A 79 -3.86 3.93 14.09
CA GLY A 79 -4.26 2.58 13.71
C GLY A 79 -4.90 1.79 14.86
N ALA A 80 -4.35 1.90 16.08
CA ALA A 80 -4.94 1.30 17.27
C ALA A 80 -6.32 1.87 17.59
N GLY A 81 -6.52 3.17 17.39
CA GLY A 81 -7.83 3.82 17.50
C GLY A 81 -8.85 3.29 16.50
N ALA A 82 -8.47 3.21 15.23
CA ALA A 82 -9.32 2.67 14.17
C ALA A 82 -9.65 1.18 14.40
N LEU A 83 -8.67 0.35 14.80
CA LEU A 83 -8.90 -1.05 15.15
C LEU A 83 -9.84 -1.19 16.34
N THR A 84 -9.67 -0.36 17.37
CA THR A 84 -10.56 -0.38 18.55
C THR A 84 -11.98 -0.03 18.16
N TYR A 85 -12.18 0.95 17.26
CA TYR A 85 -13.50 1.30 16.73
C TYR A 85 -14.15 0.11 16.00
N PHE A 86 -13.43 -0.55 15.09
CA PHE A 86 -13.99 -1.70 14.35
C PHE A 86 -14.13 -2.98 15.19
N ALA A 87 -13.44 -3.08 16.32
CA ALA A 87 -13.59 -4.18 17.26
C ALA A 87 -14.80 -4.02 18.20
N LEU A 88 -15.42 -2.84 18.26
CA LEU A 88 -16.60 -2.62 19.10
C LEU A 88 -17.82 -3.39 18.55
N PRO A 89 -18.59 -4.10 19.40
CA PRO A 89 -19.77 -4.83 18.95
C PRO A 89 -20.89 -3.95 18.38
N HIS A 90 -20.92 -2.68 18.80
CA HIS A 90 -21.91 -1.70 18.37
C HIS A 90 -21.21 -0.41 17.98
N GLU A 91 -21.70 0.24 16.93
CA GLU A 91 -21.17 1.52 16.51
C GLU A 91 -21.39 2.59 17.58
N PRO A 92 -20.33 3.25 18.08
CA PRO A 92 -20.50 4.37 18.98
C PRO A 92 -21.17 5.55 18.26
N THR A 93 -22.00 6.29 18.98
CA THR A 93 -22.58 7.54 18.49
C THR A 93 -21.50 8.62 18.40
N LEU A 94 -21.76 9.68 17.60
CA LEU A 94 -20.78 10.77 17.42
C LEU A 94 -20.49 11.55 18.71
N LEU A 95 -21.47 11.65 19.61
CA LEU A 95 -21.37 12.43 20.84
C LEU A 95 -20.27 11.93 21.82
N PRO A 96 -20.20 10.64 22.21
CA PRO A 96 -19.14 10.15 23.08
C PRO A 96 -17.74 10.25 22.44
N LEU A 97 -17.62 10.05 21.12
CA LEU A 97 -16.35 10.18 20.42
C LEU A 97 -15.84 11.62 20.40
N THR A 98 -16.71 12.58 20.06
CA THR A 98 -16.35 14.00 20.05
C THR A 98 -16.07 14.51 21.46
N ALA A 99 -16.88 14.12 22.45
CA ALA A 99 -16.63 14.44 23.86
C ALA A 99 -15.27 13.90 24.35
N LEU A 100 -14.89 12.67 23.97
CA LEU A 100 -13.58 12.10 24.27
C LEU A 100 -12.43 12.94 23.67
N VAL A 101 -12.55 13.36 22.41
CA VAL A 101 -11.55 14.22 21.76
C VAL A 101 -11.42 15.56 22.45
N PHE A 102 -12.53 16.26 22.74
CA PHE A 102 -12.50 17.54 23.44
C PHE A 102 -11.97 17.40 24.88
N GLY A 103 -12.35 16.33 25.58
CA GLY A 103 -11.82 15.98 26.89
C GLY A 103 -10.30 15.80 26.86
N LEU A 104 -9.78 15.03 25.90
CA LEU A 104 -8.34 14.81 25.74
C LEU A 104 -7.58 16.08 25.32
N LEU A 105 -8.17 16.93 24.47
CA LEU A 105 -7.60 18.24 24.13
C LEU A 105 -7.51 19.15 25.36
N SER A 106 -8.56 19.22 26.17
CA SER A 106 -8.57 19.99 27.42
C SER A 106 -7.54 19.45 28.42
N LEU A 107 -7.38 18.12 28.49
CA LEU A 107 -6.39 17.46 29.33
C LEU A 107 -4.96 17.74 28.85
N CYS A 108 -4.71 17.75 27.54
CA CYS A 108 -3.43 18.14 26.96
C CYS A 108 -3.07 19.60 27.28
N TRP A 109 -4.07 20.49 27.22
CA TRP A 109 -3.91 21.90 27.59
C TRP A 109 -3.60 22.07 29.08
N TRP A 110 -4.32 21.37 29.95
CA TRP A 110 -4.12 21.43 31.39
C TRP A 110 -2.75 20.87 31.81
N LEU A 111 -2.34 19.75 31.20
CA LEU A 111 -1.06 19.09 31.47
C LEU A 111 0.13 19.70 30.72
N ARG A 112 -0.01 20.91 30.14
CA ARG A 112 1.04 21.55 29.32
C ARG A 112 2.38 21.70 30.04
N THR A 113 2.37 21.75 31.37
CA THR A 113 3.53 21.87 32.26
C THR A 113 4.20 20.52 32.58
N HIS A 114 3.47 19.40 32.46
CA HIS A 114 3.97 18.06 32.79
C HIS A 114 4.25 17.26 31.53
N PHE A 115 5.51 17.25 31.09
CA PHE A 115 5.94 16.64 29.82
C PHE A 115 5.46 15.19 29.62
N ALA A 116 5.67 14.32 30.61
CA ALA A 116 5.31 12.90 30.50
C ALA A 116 3.79 12.67 30.41
N TRP A 117 3.02 13.35 31.26
CA TRP A 117 1.56 13.27 31.25
C TRP A 117 0.94 13.87 29.99
N ARG A 118 1.54 14.96 29.48
CA ARG A 118 1.16 15.53 28.18
C ARG A 118 1.36 14.54 27.04
N LEU A 119 2.48 13.81 27.04
CA LEU A 119 2.75 12.82 26.00
C LEU A 119 1.73 11.68 26.03
N LEU A 120 1.36 11.19 27.22
CA LEU A 120 0.31 10.18 27.37
C LEU A 120 -1.05 10.70 26.89
N ALA A 121 -1.42 11.93 27.24
CA ALA A 121 -2.65 12.56 26.77
C ALA A 121 -2.66 12.73 25.24
N MET A 122 -1.51 13.09 24.64
CA MET A 122 -1.35 13.17 23.18
C MET A 122 -1.48 11.80 22.51
N SER A 123 -0.90 10.74 23.08
CA SER A 123 -1.09 9.37 22.57
C SER A 123 -2.57 8.97 22.62
N GLY A 124 -3.27 9.28 23.72
CA GLY A 124 -4.72 9.07 23.82
C GLY A 124 -5.49 9.86 22.77
N LEU A 125 -5.12 11.11 22.51
CA LEU A 125 -5.73 11.95 21.47
C LEU A 125 -5.54 11.35 20.07
N LEU A 126 -4.38 10.78 19.77
CA LEU A 126 -4.11 10.10 18.50
C LEU A 126 -4.93 8.81 18.33
N VAL A 127 -5.16 8.07 19.41
CA VAL A 127 -6.08 6.92 19.42
C VAL A 127 -7.51 7.40 19.17
N ALA A 128 -7.95 8.45 19.87
CA ALA A 128 -9.29 9.00 19.69
C ALA A 128 -9.50 9.57 18.27
N SER A 129 -8.50 10.22 17.68
CA SER A 129 -8.58 10.71 16.31
C SER A 129 -8.70 9.57 15.29
N GLY A 130 -8.00 8.45 15.49
CA GLY A 130 -8.18 7.25 14.68
C GLY A 130 -9.59 6.67 14.75
N ALA A 131 -10.20 6.64 15.93
CA ALA A 131 -11.59 6.20 16.10
C ALA A 131 -12.59 7.16 15.44
N VAL A 132 -12.35 8.48 15.52
CA VAL A 132 -13.16 9.49 14.83
C VAL A 132 -13.04 9.35 13.31
N SER A 133 -11.83 9.16 12.78
CA SER A 133 -11.64 8.90 11.34
C SER A 133 -12.40 7.67 10.89
N ALA A 134 -12.36 6.58 11.67
CA ALA A 134 -13.13 5.37 11.39
C ALA A 134 -14.65 5.63 11.39
N LYS A 135 -15.15 6.46 12.32
CA LYS A 135 -16.56 6.87 12.31
C LYS A 135 -16.91 7.70 11.08
N ILE A 136 -16.09 8.68 10.71
CA ILE A 136 -16.29 9.50 9.51
C ILE A 136 -16.34 8.61 8.26
N GLU A 137 -15.45 7.63 8.16
CA GLU A 137 -15.44 6.67 7.07
C GLU A 137 -16.73 5.85 7.02
N THR A 138 -17.18 5.28 8.15
CA THR A 138 -18.46 4.52 8.16
C THR A 138 -19.67 5.36 7.77
N LEU A 139 -19.72 6.63 8.19
CA LEU A 139 -20.78 7.57 7.80
C LEU A 139 -20.72 7.92 6.31
N THR A 140 -19.52 8.05 5.75
CA THR A 140 -19.30 8.38 4.34
C THR A 140 -19.58 7.19 3.43
N ALA A 141 -19.19 5.98 3.85
CA ALA A 141 -19.43 4.75 3.12
C ALA A 141 -20.93 4.48 3.01
N GLY A 142 -21.66 4.45 4.14
CA GLY A 142 -23.13 4.37 4.16
C GLY A 142 -23.73 3.21 3.36
N THR A 143 -22.92 2.19 3.04
CA THR A 143 -23.26 1.17 2.05
C THR A 143 -24.45 0.34 2.53
N ARG A 144 -25.51 0.33 1.73
CA ARG A 144 -26.71 -0.46 2.02
C ARG A 144 -26.45 -1.92 1.68
N ILE A 145 -26.23 -2.75 2.69
CA ILE A 145 -26.09 -4.20 2.52
C ILE A 145 -27.47 -4.85 2.42
N LEU A 146 -27.59 -5.80 1.49
CA LEU A 146 -28.79 -6.61 1.35
C LEU A 146 -28.99 -7.52 2.57
N GLY A 147 -30.13 -7.41 3.25
CA GLY A 147 -30.39 -8.17 4.49
C GLY A 147 -30.76 -9.64 4.31
N SER A 148 -31.30 -10.04 3.15
CA SER A 148 -31.71 -11.42 2.88
C SER A 148 -31.59 -11.75 1.40
N GLU A 149 -31.42 -13.04 1.09
CA GLU A 149 -31.42 -13.49 -0.30
C GLU A 149 -32.75 -13.16 -0.99
N VAL A 150 -32.67 -12.62 -2.20
CA VAL A 150 -33.86 -12.25 -2.96
C VAL A 150 -33.63 -12.45 -4.45
N THR A 151 -34.65 -12.99 -5.12
CA THR A 151 -34.70 -13.01 -6.58
C THR A 151 -35.56 -11.85 -7.03
N THR A 152 -34.97 -10.91 -7.76
CA THR A 152 -35.66 -9.71 -8.26
C THR A 152 -35.25 -9.41 -9.69
N ARG A 153 -36.08 -8.66 -10.41
CA ARG A 153 -35.73 -8.10 -11.71
C ARG A 153 -35.01 -6.78 -11.45
N LEU A 154 -33.72 -6.76 -11.76
CA LEU A 154 -32.83 -5.64 -11.51
C LEU A 154 -32.59 -4.88 -12.80
N THR A 155 -32.79 -3.57 -12.76
CA THR A 155 -32.32 -2.65 -13.80
C THR A 155 -31.14 -1.88 -13.25
N GLY A 156 -29.99 -1.97 -13.92
CA GLY A 156 -28.76 -1.37 -13.44
C GLY A 156 -27.84 -0.91 -14.56
N ARG A 157 -27.08 0.14 -14.28
CA ARG A 157 -26.07 0.69 -15.19
C ARG A 157 -24.75 -0.06 -15.01
N VAL A 158 -24.13 -0.48 -16.11
CA VAL A 158 -22.85 -1.21 -16.10
C VAL A 158 -21.71 -0.26 -15.77
N GLU A 159 -21.05 -0.44 -14.62
CA GLU A 159 -19.85 0.33 -14.24
C GLU A 159 -18.55 -0.40 -14.60
N LEU A 160 -18.52 -1.72 -14.45
CA LEU A 160 -17.34 -2.55 -14.71
C LEU A 160 -17.75 -3.89 -15.32
N ILE A 161 -16.97 -4.34 -16.30
CA ILE A 161 -17.11 -5.63 -16.98
C ILE A 161 -15.81 -6.42 -16.78
N GLU A 162 -15.92 -7.62 -16.24
CA GLU A 162 -14.79 -8.53 -16.06
C GLU A 162 -15.11 -9.88 -16.74
N GLN A 163 -14.40 -10.19 -17.82
CA GLN A 163 -14.57 -11.48 -18.52
C GLN A 163 -13.80 -12.58 -17.79
N GLN A 164 -14.49 -13.64 -17.39
CA GLN A 164 -13.88 -14.77 -16.70
C GLN A 164 -13.34 -15.81 -17.68
N ALA A 165 -12.26 -16.52 -17.30
CA ALA A 165 -11.72 -17.64 -18.07
C ALA A 165 -12.75 -18.76 -18.33
N SER A 166 -13.76 -18.90 -17.46
CA SER A 166 -14.86 -19.86 -17.61
C SER A 166 -15.89 -19.48 -18.69
N GLY A 167 -15.71 -18.35 -19.38
CA GLY A 167 -16.65 -17.80 -20.36
C GLY A 167 -17.80 -16.99 -19.74
N ARG A 168 -17.91 -16.94 -18.40
CA ARG A 168 -18.86 -16.10 -17.69
C ARG A 168 -18.37 -14.65 -17.61
N VAL A 169 -19.29 -13.71 -17.47
CA VAL A 169 -18.96 -12.29 -17.34
C VAL A 169 -19.43 -11.79 -15.97
N ARG A 170 -18.52 -11.21 -15.19
CA ARG A 170 -18.83 -10.56 -13.93
C ARG A 170 -19.04 -9.07 -14.18
N LEU A 171 -20.21 -8.57 -13.78
CA LEU A 171 -20.65 -7.21 -13.97
C LEU A 171 -20.79 -6.54 -12.61
N THR A 172 -20.25 -5.33 -12.49
CA THR A 172 -20.56 -4.43 -11.37
C THR A 172 -21.57 -3.42 -11.87
N LEU A 173 -22.76 -3.44 -11.28
CA LEU A 173 -23.90 -2.64 -11.71
C LEU A 173 -24.28 -1.64 -10.62
N ARG A 174 -24.52 -0.40 -11.03
CA ARG A 174 -25.22 0.58 -10.19
C ARG A 174 -26.72 0.36 -10.34
N VAL A 175 -27.40 0.09 -9.22
CA VAL A 175 -28.84 -0.19 -9.21
C VAL A 175 -29.62 1.08 -9.50
N LEU A 176 -30.52 1.01 -10.49
CA LEU A 176 -31.44 2.10 -10.83
C LEU A 176 -32.85 1.78 -10.35
N ASP A 177 -33.32 0.56 -10.59
CA ASP A 177 -34.65 0.10 -10.22
C ASP A 177 -34.65 -1.40 -9.89
N THR A 178 -35.60 -1.83 -9.05
CA THR A 178 -35.86 -3.24 -8.74
C THR A 178 -37.35 -3.52 -8.84
N ARG A 179 -37.73 -4.57 -9.57
CA ARG A 179 -39.13 -4.93 -9.82
C ARG A 179 -39.40 -6.37 -9.42
N ARG A 180 -40.58 -6.59 -8.82
CA ARG A 180 -41.11 -7.93 -8.48
C ARG A 180 -40.05 -8.82 -7.77
N PRO A 181 -39.68 -8.54 -6.50
CA PRO A 181 -40.16 -7.48 -5.61
C PRO A 181 -39.35 -6.18 -5.70
N VAL A 182 -39.97 -5.06 -5.32
CA VAL A 182 -39.28 -3.77 -5.13
C VAL A 182 -38.56 -3.80 -3.79
N LEU A 183 -37.25 -3.61 -3.79
CA LEU A 183 -36.45 -3.62 -2.56
C LEU A 183 -36.58 -2.28 -1.84
N ARG A 184 -37.10 -2.30 -0.60
CA ARG A 184 -37.19 -1.10 0.25
C ARG A 184 -35.82 -0.50 0.57
N TYR A 185 -34.81 -1.36 0.72
CA TYR A 185 -33.41 -0.99 0.93
C TYR A 185 -32.55 -1.61 -0.17
N ALA A 186 -32.72 -1.11 -1.39
CA ALA A 186 -31.88 -1.55 -2.51
C ALA A 186 -30.42 -1.13 -2.27
N PRO A 187 -29.45 -2.03 -2.50
CA PRO A 187 -28.04 -1.67 -2.52
C PRO A 187 -27.75 -0.74 -3.71
N ASP A 188 -26.83 0.22 -3.55
CA ASP A 188 -26.50 1.15 -4.64
C ASP A 188 -25.68 0.47 -5.75
N ILE A 189 -24.78 -0.44 -5.36
CA ILE A 189 -23.92 -1.20 -6.27
C ILE A 189 -24.05 -2.69 -5.96
N VAL A 190 -24.19 -3.49 -7.01
CA VAL A 190 -24.24 -4.95 -6.94
C VAL A 190 -23.25 -5.59 -7.89
N ARG A 191 -22.68 -6.72 -7.48
CA ARG A 191 -21.75 -7.50 -8.29
C ARG A 191 -22.40 -8.82 -8.71
N VAL A 192 -22.72 -8.94 -9.99
CA VAL A 192 -23.49 -10.07 -10.52
C VAL A 192 -22.75 -10.80 -11.63
N THR A 193 -22.86 -12.12 -11.68
CA THR A 193 -22.24 -12.93 -12.74
C THR A 193 -23.29 -13.36 -13.76
N ALA A 194 -23.04 -13.12 -15.05
CA ALA A 194 -23.87 -13.52 -16.18
C ALA A 194 -23.20 -14.66 -16.98
N ARG A 195 -24.01 -15.52 -17.60
CA ARG A 195 -23.51 -16.58 -18.51
C ARG A 195 -23.17 -16.04 -19.90
N SER A 196 -23.93 -15.05 -20.36
CA SER A 196 -23.77 -14.39 -21.64
C SER A 196 -24.04 -12.90 -21.49
N MET A 197 -23.48 -12.11 -22.39
CA MET A 197 -23.65 -10.67 -22.45
C MET A 197 -24.29 -10.28 -23.79
N PRO A 198 -25.18 -9.28 -23.83
CA PRO A 198 -25.65 -8.70 -25.09
C PRO A 198 -24.46 -8.19 -25.91
N GLN A 199 -24.47 -8.39 -27.23
CA GLN A 199 -23.37 -7.98 -28.10
C GLN A 199 -23.06 -6.48 -28.05
N ASN A 200 -24.05 -5.64 -27.70
CA ASN A 200 -23.91 -4.19 -27.63
C ASN A 200 -23.80 -3.64 -26.20
N ALA A 201 -23.73 -4.50 -25.17
CA ALA A 201 -23.67 -4.02 -23.80
C ALA A 201 -22.24 -3.55 -23.45
N GLY A 202 -22.07 -2.24 -23.38
CA GLY A 202 -20.82 -1.58 -22.97
C GLY A 202 -20.85 -1.08 -21.53
N ILE A 203 -19.72 -0.53 -21.08
CA ILE A 203 -19.66 0.26 -19.84
C ILE A 203 -20.50 1.53 -20.04
N GLY A 204 -21.36 1.85 -19.08
CA GLY A 204 -22.29 2.97 -19.12
C GLY A 204 -23.70 2.59 -19.59
N GLU A 205 -23.88 1.44 -20.24
CA GLU A 205 -25.18 0.97 -20.70
C GLU A 205 -26.06 0.51 -19.55
N VAL A 206 -27.38 0.61 -19.74
CA VAL A 206 -28.37 0.12 -18.77
C VAL A 206 -28.88 -1.24 -19.20
N ILE A 207 -28.74 -2.22 -18.31
CA ILE A 207 -29.20 -3.57 -18.53
C ILE A 207 -30.26 -3.96 -17.51
N GLU A 208 -31.18 -4.82 -17.93
CA GLU A 208 -32.20 -5.42 -17.09
C GLU A 208 -32.10 -6.94 -17.13
N GLY A 209 -32.33 -7.59 -15.98
CA GLY A 209 -32.47 -9.03 -15.95
C GLY A 209 -32.91 -9.57 -14.59
N VAL A 210 -33.33 -10.82 -14.57
CA VAL A 210 -33.68 -11.53 -13.33
C VAL A 210 -32.39 -11.96 -12.64
N VAL A 211 -32.15 -11.45 -11.44
CA VAL A 211 -30.96 -11.73 -10.63
C VAL A 211 -31.37 -12.38 -9.32
N ARG A 212 -30.59 -13.37 -8.89
CA ARG A 212 -30.60 -13.83 -7.50
C ARG A 212 -29.49 -13.10 -6.76
N LEU A 213 -29.88 -12.22 -5.84
CA LEU A 213 -28.98 -11.45 -5.00
C LEU A 213 -28.85 -12.11 -3.63
N ILE A 214 -27.63 -12.15 -3.13
CA ILE A 214 -27.24 -12.65 -1.82
C ILE A 214 -26.41 -11.57 -1.10
N SER A 215 -26.49 -11.54 0.23
CA SER A 215 -25.59 -10.72 1.04
C SER A 215 -24.15 -11.18 0.81
N PRO A 216 -23.16 -10.27 0.77
CA PRO A 216 -21.76 -10.65 0.86
C PRO A 216 -21.54 -11.57 2.06
N SER A 217 -20.82 -12.67 1.86
CA SER A 217 -20.56 -13.65 2.91
C SER A 217 -19.65 -13.06 3.99
N GLY A 218 -20.03 -13.25 5.25
CA GLY A 218 -19.15 -12.94 6.38
C GLY A 218 -17.92 -13.84 6.45
N PRO A 219 -17.11 -13.73 7.52
CA PRO A 219 -15.91 -14.52 7.68
C PRO A 219 -16.28 -16.00 7.88
N VAL A 220 -15.59 -16.90 7.16
CA VAL A 220 -15.85 -18.36 7.21
C VAL A 220 -15.55 -18.95 8.59
N ARG A 221 -14.61 -18.34 9.32
CA ARG A 221 -14.26 -18.68 10.70
C ARG A 221 -14.15 -17.42 11.56
N PRO A 222 -14.37 -17.49 12.88
CA PRO A 222 -14.08 -16.39 13.77
C PRO A 222 -12.67 -15.84 13.55
N TYR A 223 -12.54 -14.50 13.48
CA TYR A 223 -11.27 -13.79 13.27
C TYR A 223 -10.56 -14.05 11.92
N SER A 224 -11.21 -14.74 10.97
CA SER A 224 -10.71 -14.88 9.60
C SER A 224 -11.05 -13.66 8.74
N TYR A 225 -10.53 -13.63 7.52
CA TYR A 225 -10.81 -12.55 6.58
C TYR A 225 -12.32 -12.36 6.34
N ASP A 226 -12.81 -11.14 6.54
CA ASP A 226 -14.21 -10.79 6.39
C ASP A 226 -14.46 -10.13 5.02
N PHE A 227 -15.04 -10.90 4.09
CA PHE A 227 -15.40 -10.39 2.77
C PHE A 227 -16.56 -9.40 2.81
N SER A 228 -17.46 -9.51 3.80
CA SER A 228 -18.59 -8.60 3.96
C SER A 228 -18.12 -7.21 4.42
N PHE A 229 -17.16 -7.18 5.34
CA PHE A 229 -16.50 -5.94 5.78
C PHE A 229 -15.84 -5.22 4.59
N GLN A 230 -15.05 -5.93 3.77
CA GLN A 230 -14.42 -5.31 2.61
C GLN A 230 -15.45 -4.85 1.56
N SER A 231 -16.52 -5.64 1.34
CA SER A 231 -17.57 -5.29 0.38
C SER A 231 -18.30 -4.02 0.80
N TYR A 232 -18.55 -3.85 2.11
CA TYR A 232 -19.13 -2.63 2.68
C TYR A 232 -18.31 -1.39 2.33
N PHE A 233 -17.01 -1.36 2.63
CA PHE A 233 -16.15 -0.21 2.32
C PHE A 233 -15.87 -0.04 0.83
N SER A 234 -16.09 -1.08 0.02
CA SER A 234 -16.04 -1.00 -1.45
C SER A 234 -17.34 -0.49 -2.07
N GLY A 235 -18.39 -0.21 -1.28
CA GLY A 235 -19.70 0.22 -1.77
C GLY A 235 -20.57 -0.90 -2.34
N ILE A 236 -20.15 -2.16 -2.25
CA ILE A 236 -20.84 -3.31 -2.83
C ILE A 236 -21.82 -3.88 -1.80
N GLY A 237 -23.11 -3.65 -2.03
CA GLY A 237 -24.17 -4.05 -1.10
C GLY A 237 -24.72 -5.45 -1.32
N ALA A 238 -24.55 -6.04 -2.52
CA ALA A 238 -24.96 -7.41 -2.80
C ALA A 238 -24.09 -8.08 -3.87
N ILE A 239 -24.03 -9.40 -3.81
CA ILE A 239 -23.40 -10.26 -4.82
C ILE A 239 -24.49 -11.16 -5.41
N GLY A 240 -24.34 -11.62 -6.64
CA GLY A 240 -25.34 -12.52 -7.21
C GLY A 240 -24.98 -13.09 -8.57
N PHE A 241 -25.99 -13.65 -9.21
CA PHE A 241 -25.91 -14.14 -10.58
C PHE A 241 -27.22 -13.92 -11.32
N PHE A 242 -27.12 -13.70 -12.62
CA PHE A 242 -28.27 -13.64 -13.50
C PHE A 242 -28.83 -15.05 -13.73
N MET A 243 -30.15 -15.17 -13.65
CA MET A 243 -30.88 -16.41 -13.94
C MET A 243 -31.09 -16.61 -15.46
N GLY A 244 -31.09 -15.51 -16.22
CA GLY A 244 -31.20 -15.49 -17.69
C GLY A 244 -30.16 -14.58 -18.33
N ALA A 245 -30.20 -14.41 -19.65
CA ALA A 245 -29.40 -13.39 -20.31
C ALA A 245 -29.99 -12.00 -19.96
N PRO A 246 -29.16 -11.03 -19.54
CA PRO A 246 -29.64 -9.66 -19.37
C PRO A 246 -29.95 -9.05 -20.75
N GLU A 247 -30.87 -8.09 -20.79
CA GLU A 247 -31.27 -7.35 -21.98
C GLU A 247 -30.91 -5.87 -21.80
N ILE A 248 -30.57 -5.18 -22.89
CA ILE A 248 -30.33 -3.73 -22.87
C ILE A 248 -31.69 -3.04 -22.85
N VAL A 249 -31.86 -2.05 -21.97
CA VAL A 249 -33.11 -1.31 -21.86
C VAL A 249 -32.85 0.16 -22.14
N GLU A 250 -33.41 0.63 -23.25
CA GLU A 250 -33.46 2.05 -23.59
C GLU A 250 -34.52 2.74 -22.73
N GLY A 251 -34.17 3.89 -22.17
CA GLY A 251 -35.08 4.65 -21.32
C GLY A 251 -34.46 5.95 -20.82
N GLU A 252 -35.31 6.83 -20.31
CA GLU A 252 -34.88 8.05 -19.63
C GLU A 252 -34.39 7.71 -18.22
N TRP A 253 -33.08 7.48 -18.11
CA TRP A 253 -32.43 7.20 -16.84
C TRP A 253 -31.68 8.44 -16.34
N PRO A 254 -31.50 8.60 -15.01
CA PRO A 254 -30.73 9.70 -14.47
C PRO A 254 -29.35 9.79 -15.12
N GLU A 255 -29.04 10.98 -15.66
CA GLU A 255 -27.76 11.26 -16.27
C GLU A 255 -26.63 11.05 -15.26
N PRO A 256 -25.58 10.29 -15.60
CA PRO A 256 -24.49 10.10 -14.67
C PRO A 256 -23.77 11.43 -14.43
N ALA A 257 -23.45 11.68 -13.14
CA ALA A 257 -22.59 12.78 -12.73
C ALA A 257 -21.29 12.80 -13.56
N LEU A 258 -20.71 13.99 -13.73
CA LEU A 258 -19.51 14.21 -14.55
C LEU A 258 -18.34 13.28 -14.18
N TRP A 259 -18.12 13.06 -12.89
CA TRP A 259 -17.07 12.15 -12.41
C TRP A 259 -17.32 10.70 -12.83
N MET A 260 -18.58 10.23 -12.84
CA MET A 260 -18.92 8.87 -13.30
C MET A 260 -18.69 8.72 -14.79
N ARG A 261 -18.96 9.76 -15.59
CA ARG A 261 -18.64 9.76 -17.03
C ARG A 261 -17.13 9.65 -17.26
N GLY A 262 -16.34 10.39 -16.49
CA GLY A 262 -14.88 10.28 -16.51
C GLY A 262 -14.38 8.89 -16.15
N MET A 263 -14.91 8.29 -15.08
CA MET A 263 -14.55 6.93 -14.67
C MET A 263 -14.99 5.87 -15.70
N ALA A 264 -16.19 6.01 -16.27
CA ALA A 264 -16.67 5.14 -17.34
C ALA A 264 -15.73 5.20 -18.56
N TRP A 265 -15.29 6.40 -18.97
CA TRP A 265 -14.33 6.57 -20.05
C TRP A 265 -12.99 5.85 -19.76
N VAL A 266 -12.46 6.00 -18.54
CA VAL A 266 -11.23 5.30 -18.12
C VAL A 266 -11.44 3.78 -18.17
N GLN A 267 -12.56 3.26 -17.68
CA GLN A 267 -12.86 1.82 -17.72
C GLN A 267 -13.03 1.33 -19.16
N THR A 268 -13.64 2.12 -20.06
CA THR A 268 -13.75 1.77 -21.48
C THR A 268 -12.37 1.70 -22.13
N LEU A 269 -11.50 2.67 -21.86
CA LEU A 269 -10.12 2.66 -22.36
C LEU A 269 -9.36 1.42 -21.85
N ARG A 270 -9.51 1.12 -20.56
CA ARG A 270 -8.91 -0.04 -19.90
C ARG A 270 -9.39 -1.36 -20.51
N GLN A 271 -10.69 -1.50 -20.75
CA GLN A 271 -11.27 -2.67 -21.39
C GLN A 271 -10.76 -2.82 -22.83
N LYS A 272 -10.70 -1.73 -23.61
CA LYS A 272 -10.15 -1.73 -24.97
C LYS A 272 -8.68 -2.17 -25.00
N MET A 273 -7.87 -1.68 -24.07
CA MET A 273 -6.47 -2.10 -23.93
C MET A 273 -6.36 -3.59 -23.60
N ALA A 274 -7.13 -4.07 -22.62
CA ALA A 274 -7.12 -5.48 -22.22
C ALA A 274 -7.52 -6.38 -23.38
N THR A 275 -8.65 -6.09 -24.05
CA THR A 275 -9.10 -6.84 -25.22
C THR A 275 -8.04 -6.86 -26.32
N ARG A 276 -7.43 -5.70 -26.64
CA ARG A 276 -6.38 -5.64 -27.67
C ARG A 276 -5.15 -6.49 -27.32
N ILE A 277 -4.71 -6.46 -26.05
CA ILE A 277 -3.56 -7.25 -25.58
C ILE A 277 -3.88 -8.74 -25.68
N THR A 278 -5.05 -9.16 -25.20
CA THR A 278 -5.47 -10.56 -25.21
C THR A 278 -5.66 -11.09 -26.64
N GLU A 279 -6.22 -10.29 -27.55
CA GLU A 279 -6.37 -10.66 -28.97
C GLU A 279 -5.02 -10.75 -29.70
N THR A 280 -4.05 -9.91 -29.34
CA THR A 280 -2.76 -9.86 -30.04
C THR A 280 -1.82 -10.99 -29.59
N ILE A 281 -1.77 -11.27 -28.29
CA ILE A 281 -0.89 -12.32 -27.73
C ILE A 281 -1.58 -13.68 -27.81
N GLY A 282 -2.89 -13.72 -27.56
CA GLY A 282 -3.65 -14.96 -27.44
C GLY A 282 -3.38 -15.72 -26.14
N GLY A 283 -4.25 -16.69 -25.87
CA GLY A 283 -4.07 -17.67 -24.80
C GLY A 283 -4.03 -17.10 -23.37
N PRO A 284 -3.61 -17.92 -22.40
CA PRO A 284 -3.48 -17.50 -21.00
C PRO A 284 -2.39 -16.46 -20.77
N GLU A 285 -1.34 -16.43 -21.59
CA GLU A 285 -0.26 -15.44 -21.54
C GLU A 285 -0.79 -14.04 -21.84
N GLY A 286 -1.68 -13.90 -22.82
CA GLY A 286 -2.37 -12.65 -23.11
C GLY A 286 -3.24 -12.15 -21.96
N ALA A 287 -3.90 -13.06 -21.22
CA ALA A 287 -4.67 -12.72 -20.03
C ALA A 287 -3.76 -12.26 -18.87
N ILE A 288 -2.59 -12.89 -18.68
CA ILE A 288 -1.59 -12.45 -17.69
C ILE A 288 -1.02 -11.08 -18.07
N ALA A 289 -0.69 -10.86 -19.34
CA ALA A 289 -0.18 -9.57 -19.81
C ALA A 289 -1.22 -8.45 -19.64
N ALA A 290 -2.48 -8.72 -19.99
CA ALA A 290 -3.59 -7.80 -19.76
C ALA A 290 -3.77 -7.49 -18.26
N ALA A 291 -3.66 -8.51 -17.39
CA ALA A 291 -3.72 -8.33 -15.95
C ALA A 291 -2.60 -7.47 -15.38
N LEU A 292 -1.36 -7.63 -15.85
CA LEU A 292 -0.21 -6.84 -15.38
C LEU A 292 -0.26 -5.37 -15.81
N ILE A 293 -0.82 -5.10 -17.00
CA ILE A 293 -0.87 -3.74 -17.56
C ILE A 293 -2.13 -3.00 -17.08
N THR A 294 -3.29 -3.66 -17.18
CA THR A 294 -4.60 -3.05 -16.93
C THR A 294 -5.18 -3.43 -15.58
N GLY A 295 -4.68 -4.45 -14.89
CA GLY A 295 -5.24 -4.94 -13.63
C GLY A 295 -6.45 -5.86 -13.78
N ILE A 296 -6.90 -6.15 -15.01
CA ILE A 296 -8.04 -7.04 -15.27
C ILE A 296 -7.57 -8.50 -15.21
N ARG A 297 -7.97 -9.22 -14.14
CA ARG A 297 -7.47 -10.58 -13.85
C ARG A 297 -8.44 -11.70 -14.21
N ALA A 298 -9.71 -11.38 -14.41
CA ALA A 298 -10.77 -12.36 -14.52
C ALA A 298 -10.52 -13.39 -15.65
N GLY A 299 -9.82 -12.99 -16.72
CA GLY A 299 -9.51 -13.86 -17.86
C GLY A 299 -8.45 -14.93 -17.60
N ILE A 300 -7.79 -14.95 -16.44
CA ILE A 300 -6.74 -15.94 -16.12
C ILE A 300 -7.39 -17.27 -15.69
N PRO A 301 -7.07 -18.40 -16.34
CA PRO A 301 -7.55 -19.73 -15.94
C PRO A 301 -7.22 -20.10 -14.50
N GLU A 302 -8.10 -20.85 -13.84
CA GLU A 302 -7.94 -21.16 -12.41
C GLU A 302 -6.74 -22.07 -12.15
N GLU A 303 -6.38 -22.93 -13.11
CA GLU A 303 -5.20 -23.79 -13.06
C GLU A 303 -3.91 -22.96 -12.94
N ILE A 304 -3.87 -21.82 -13.64
CA ILE A 304 -2.73 -20.89 -13.60
C ILE A 304 -2.77 -20.08 -12.30
N ASN A 305 -3.94 -19.61 -11.87
CA ASN A 305 -4.09 -18.95 -10.57
C ASN A 305 -3.58 -19.85 -9.45
N GLU A 306 -3.92 -21.14 -9.49
CA GLU A 306 -3.49 -22.11 -8.49
C GLU A 306 -1.98 -22.40 -8.57
N ALA A 307 -1.42 -22.58 -9.77
CA ALA A 307 0.02 -22.69 -9.94
C ALA A 307 0.77 -21.45 -9.38
N LEU A 308 0.22 -20.25 -9.58
CA LEU A 308 0.78 -19.00 -9.05
C LEU A 308 0.58 -18.88 -7.54
N ARG A 309 -0.50 -19.41 -6.95
CA ARG A 309 -0.64 -19.50 -5.49
C ARG A 309 0.38 -20.46 -4.90
N ILE A 310 0.53 -21.66 -5.45
CA ILE A 310 1.47 -22.69 -4.99
C ILE A 310 2.90 -22.18 -5.04
N THR A 311 3.31 -21.52 -6.12
CA THR A 311 4.68 -21.02 -6.31
C THR A 311 4.98 -19.75 -5.52
N GLY A 312 3.98 -19.12 -4.92
CA GLY A 312 4.19 -17.88 -4.21
C GLY A 312 3.83 -16.62 -5.00
N LEU A 313 3.74 -16.73 -6.33
CA LEU A 313 3.77 -15.61 -7.29
C LEU A 313 2.42 -14.94 -7.55
N TYR A 314 1.33 -15.42 -6.95
CA TYR A 314 -0.02 -14.85 -7.17
C TYR A 314 -0.09 -13.34 -6.90
N HIS A 315 0.69 -12.84 -5.93
CA HIS A 315 0.74 -11.42 -5.60
C HIS A 315 1.37 -10.55 -6.70
N VAL A 316 2.14 -11.12 -7.62
CA VAL A 316 2.79 -10.40 -8.73
C VAL A 316 1.78 -10.05 -9.83
N ILE A 317 0.72 -10.86 -9.99
CA ILE A 317 -0.37 -10.58 -10.95
C ILE A 317 -1.17 -9.34 -10.51
N SER A 318 -1.19 -9.06 -9.21
CA SER A 318 -1.74 -7.83 -8.68
C SER A 318 -0.80 -6.69 -9.01
N ILE A 319 -1.37 -5.59 -9.51
CA ILE A 319 -0.65 -4.32 -9.57
C ILE A 319 -0.17 -4.00 -8.16
N SER A 320 1.15 -3.97 -8.02
CA SER A 320 1.86 -3.97 -6.74
C SER A 320 2.71 -2.71 -6.63
N GLY A 321 3.26 -2.49 -5.43
CA GLY A 321 4.20 -1.41 -5.18
C GLY A 321 5.41 -1.42 -6.11
N LEU A 322 5.83 -2.60 -6.57
CA LEU A 322 6.94 -2.72 -7.52
C LEU A 322 6.58 -2.11 -8.88
N HIS A 323 5.36 -2.31 -9.39
CA HIS A 323 4.94 -1.71 -10.66
C HIS A 323 4.91 -0.19 -10.57
N MET A 324 4.35 0.36 -9.49
CA MET A 324 4.34 1.80 -9.24
C MET A 324 5.76 2.37 -9.14
N ALA A 325 6.62 1.70 -8.37
CA ALA A 325 8.02 2.09 -8.21
C ALA A 325 8.81 2.00 -9.53
N LEU A 326 8.54 0.99 -10.36
CA LEU A 326 9.16 0.83 -11.68
C LEU A 326 8.74 1.96 -12.62
N VAL A 327 7.44 2.30 -12.68
CA VAL A 327 6.93 3.40 -13.51
C VAL A 327 7.54 4.72 -13.05
N GLY A 328 7.44 5.04 -11.76
CA GLY A 328 7.98 6.30 -11.21
C GLY A 328 9.50 6.40 -11.33
N GLY A 329 10.22 5.34 -11.00
CA GLY A 329 11.69 5.29 -11.07
C GLY A 329 12.22 5.36 -12.50
N THR A 330 11.62 4.63 -13.43
CA THR A 330 12.03 4.63 -14.84
C THR A 330 11.78 6.00 -15.45
N LEU A 331 10.63 6.62 -15.20
CA LEU A 331 10.36 7.98 -15.67
C LEU A 331 11.30 9.01 -15.05
N MET A 332 11.60 8.87 -13.77
CA MET A 332 12.55 9.74 -13.09
C MET A 332 13.93 9.69 -13.75
N VAL A 333 14.44 8.49 -14.04
CA VAL A 333 15.73 8.27 -14.72
C VAL A 333 15.66 8.76 -16.16
N ALA A 334 14.64 8.36 -16.92
CA ALA A 334 14.49 8.73 -18.33
C ALA A 334 14.40 10.25 -18.52
N LEU A 335 13.58 10.93 -17.71
CA LEU A 335 13.45 12.38 -17.77
C LEU A 335 14.74 13.07 -17.33
N ARG A 336 15.40 12.59 -16.28
CA ARG A 336 16.69 13.13 -15.84
C ARG A 336 17.74 13.00 -16.93
N SER A 337 17.82 11.85 -17.60
CA SER A 337 18.74 11.62 -18.73
C SER A 337 18.38 12.50 -19.92
N ALA A 338 17.10 12.62 -20.26
CA ALA A 338 16.62 13.50 -21.34
C ALA A 338 16.99 14.97 -21.10
N PHE A 339 16.80 15.46 -19.87
CA PHE A 339 17.18 16.82 -19.50
C PHE A 339 18.71 17.01 -19.43
N ALA A 340 19.49 15.96 -19.17
CA ALA A 340 20.95 16.01 -19.20
C ALA A 340 21.51 16.23 -20.62
N LEU A 341 20.78 15.83 -21.67
CA LEU A 341 21.14 16.12 -23.07
C LEU A 341 20.98 17.61 -23.43
N ALA A 342 20.29 18.40 -22.61
CA ALA A 342 20.09 19.84 -22.81
C ALA A 342 20.82 20.67 -21.72
N PRO A 343 22.16 20.83 -21.82
CA PRO A 343 22.97 21.43 -20.75
C PRO A 343 22.55 22.86 -20.35
N ASN A 344 22.08 23.67 -21.31
CA ASN A 344 21.58 25.02 -21.07
C ASN A 344 20.37 25.06 -20.12
N PHE A 345 19.50 24.05 -20.17
CA PHE A 345 18.33 23.94 -19.30
C PHE A 345 18.69 23.30 -17.95
N ALA A 346 19.57 22.29 -17.96
CA ALA A 346 19.98 21.56 -16.77
C ALA A 346 20.76 22.41 -15.75
N MET A 347 21.55 23.39 -16.22
CA MET A 347 22.31 24.29 -15.33
C MET A 347 21.46 25.38 -14.66
N ARG A 348 20.29 25.73 -15.23
CA ARG A 348 19.48 26.89 -14.78
C ARG A 348 18.23 26.50 -14.00
N ARG A 349 17.80 25.23 -14.07
CA ARG A 349 16.52 24.77 -13.51
C ARG A 349 16.71 23.52 -12.65
N PRO A 350 15.92 23.34 -11.57
CA PRO A 350 16.00 22.14 -10.74
C PRO A 350 15.36 20.95 -11.47
N VAL A 351 16.12 20.33 -12.38
CA VAL A 351 15.70 19.18 -13.22
C VAL A 351 15.03 18.07 -12.40
N LYS A 352 15.54 17.82 -11.19
CA LYS A 352 14.99 16.82 -10.27
C LYS A 352 13.54 17.10 -9.88
N LYS A 353 13.17 18.37 -9.66
CA LYS A 353 11.80 18.71 -9.23
C LYS A 353 10.80 18.52 -10.37
N TYR A 354 11.17 18.94 -11.58
CA TYR A 354 10.32 18.72 -12.76
C TYR A 354 10.16 17.23 -13.08
N ALA A 355 11.25 16.46 -13.05
CA ALA A 355 11.18 15.01 -13.25
C ALA A 355 10.30 14.34 -12.19
N ALA A 356 10.39 14.75 -10.92
CA ALA A 356 9.55 14.20 -9.85
C ALA A 356 8.05 14.54 -10.03
N VAL A 357 7.73 15.78 -10.44
CA VAL A 357 6.34 16.18 -10.71
C VAL A 357 5.76 15.43 -11.91
N ILE A 358 6.52 15.29 -13.00
CA ILE A 358 6.06 14.55 -14.19
C ILE A 358 5.91 13.06 -13.85
N ALA A 359 6.85 12.46 -13.11
CA ALA A 359 6.75 11.09 -12.63
C ALA A 359 5.52 10.88 -11.72
N LEU A 360 5.19 11.86 -10.88
CA LEU A 360 4.00 11.83 -10.02
C LEU A 360 2.71 11.86 -10.86
N LEU A 361 2.63 12.74 -11.85
CA LEU A 361 1.49 12.82 -12.77
C LEU A 361 1.32 11.53 -13.57
N ALA A 362 2.41 10.96 -14.07
CA ALA A 362 2.37 9.70 -14.80
C ALA A 362 1.99 8.51 -13.91
N ALA A 363 2.47 8.47 -12.65
CA ALA A 363 2.05 7.46 -11.68
C ALA A 363 0.56 7.60 -11.33
N ALA A 364 0.04 8.83 -11.21
CA ALA A 364 -1.39 9.07 -10.99
C ALA A 364 -2.23 8.62 -12.19
N PHE A 365 -1.76 8.89 -13.41
CA PHE A 365 -2.38 8.40 -14.64
C PHE A 365 -2.38 6.88 -14.71
N TYR A 366 -1.28 6.23 -14.33
CA TYR A 366 -1.21 4.76 -14.26
C TYR A 366 -2.13 4.19 -13.17
N LEU A 367 -2.29 4.86 -12.03
CA LEU A 367 -3.28 4.48 -11.01
C LEU A 367 -4.71 4.48 -11.57
N LEU A 368 -5.06 5.49 -12.37
CA LEU A 368 -6.38 5.57 -13.00
C LEU A 368 -6.58 4.45 -14.03
N ILE A 369 -5.59 4.23 -14.91
CA ILE A 369 -5.66 3.17 -15.93
C ILE A 369 -5.72 1.77 -15.32
N SER A 370 -5.01 1.54 -14.22
CA SER A 370 -4.99 0.25 -13.52
C SER A 370 -6.32 -0.10 -12.84
N GLY A 371 -7.30 0.82 -12.84
CA GLY A 371 -8.60 0.62 -12.22
C GLY A 371 -8.65 0.97 -10.74
N ALA A 372 -7.62 1.68 -10.23
CA ALA A 372 -7.52 2.14 -8.85
C ALA A 372 -7.82 1.04 -7.81
N ASP A 373 -7.29 -0.17 -8.01
CA ASP A 373 -7.36 -1.25 -7.01
C ASP A 373 -6.74 -0.77 -5.69
N VAL A 374 -7.26 -1.23 -4.57
CA VAL A 374 -6.89 -0.82 -3.22
C VAL A 374 -5.37 -0.97 -3.00
N ALA A 375 -4.77 -2.05 -3.53
CA ALA A 375 -3.33 -2.26 -3.49
C ALA A 375 -2.51 -1.24 -4.31
N ALA A 376 -3.04 -0.80 -5.45
CA ALA A 376 -2.42 0.20 -6.30
C ALA A 376 -2.51 1.59 -5.65
N GLN A 377 -3.63 1.93 -5.01
CA GLN A 377 -3.82 3.21 -4.32
C GLN A 377 -2.79 3.42 -3.20
N ARG A 378 -2.62 2.43 -2.30
CA ARG A 378 -1.61 2.52 -1.24
C ARG A 378 -0.19 2.71 -1.78
N SER A 379 0.14 1.91 -2.79
CA SER A 379 1.44 1.97 -3.46
C SER A 379 1.70 3.34 -4.10
N PHE A 380 0.67 3.91 -4.72
CA PHE A 380 0.71 5.26 -5.26
C PHE A 380 0.88 6.31 -4.16
N ILE A 381 0.14 6.23 -3.04
CA ILE A 381 0.29 7.17 -1.93
C ILE A 381 1.73 7.13 -1.38
N MET A 382 2.29 5.94 -1.19
CA MET A 382 3.68 5.78 -0.75
C MET A 382 4.67 6.40 -1.74
N LEU A 383 4.51 6.12 -3.05
CA LEU A 383 5.35 6.70 -4.10
C LEU A 383 5.19 8.23 -4.17
N ALA A 384 3.96 8.74 -4.03
CA ALA A 384 3.66 10.16 -4.07
C ALA A 384 4.34 10.91 -2.94
N VAL A 385 4.30 10.37 -1.71
CA VAL A 385 5.03 10.94 -0.56
C VAL A 385 6.54 10.96 -0.82
N MET A 386 7.09 9.90 -1.41
CA MET A 386 8.52 9.84 -1.76
C MET A 386 8.89 10.87 -2.84
N LEU A 387 8.10 10.99 -3.92
CA LEU A 387 8.33 11.97 -4.99
C LEU A 387 8.16 13.40 -4.49
N LEU A 388 7.16 13.65 -3.63
CA LEU A 388 6.95 14.95 -3.02
C LEU A 388 8.10 15.34 -2.07
N ALA A 389 8.67 14.37 -1.35
CA ALA A 389 9.89 14.59 -0.56
C ALA A 389 11.05 15.04 -1.45
N ILE A 390 11.21 14.47 -2.65
CA ILE A 390 12.22 14.92 -3.63
C ILE A 390 11.96 16.37 -4.08
N VAL A 391 10.69 16.75 -4.31
CA VAL A 391 10.33 18.13 -4.68
C VAL A 391 10.72 19.14 -3.58
N PHE A 392 10.58 18.74 -2.32
CA PHE A 392 10.97 19.53 -1.15
C PHE A 392 12.43 19.37 -0.72
N ASP A 393 13.28 18.76 -1.55
CA ASP A 393 14.70 18.51 -1.27
C ASP A 393 14.94 17.74 0.04
N ARG A 394 14.03 16.81 0.38
CA ARG A 394 14.13 15.88 1.50
C ARG A 394 14.49 14.48 1.02
N ALA A 395 15.10 13.68 1.90
CA ALA A 395 15.41 12.29 1.60
C ALA A 395 14.11 11.49 1.35
N ALA A 396 14.02 10.83 0.20
CA ALA A 396 12.82 10.11 -0.24
C ALA A 396 12.58 8.82 0.57
N LEU A 397 13.64 8.06 0.87
CA LEU A 397 13.56 6.77 1.58
C LEU A 397 13.91 6.95 3.05
N THR A 398 12.91 7.24 3.89
CA THR A 398 13.08 7.39 5.35
C THR A 398 11.92 6.78 6.12
N MET A 399 12.16 6.37 7.37
CA MET A 399 11.09 5.92 8.29
C MET A 399 10.04 7.02 8.50
N ARG A 400 10.45 8.28 8.44
CA ARG A 400 9.55 9.43 8.55
C ARG A 400 8.57 9.50 7.38
N ASN A 401 9.04 9.33 6.15
CA ASN A 401 8.16 9.33 4.97
C ASN A 401 7.22 8.12 5.00
N LEU A 402 7.69 6.96 5.47
CA LEU A 402 6.83 5.80 5.69
C LEU A 402 5.71 6.10 6.70
N ALA A 403 6.04 6.74 7.83
CA ALA A 403 5.06 7.15 8.82
C ALA A 403 4.06 8.19 8.27
N ILE A 404 4.51 9.15 7.46
CA ILE A 404 3.63 10.11 6.78
C ILE A 404 2.64 9.39 5.85
N SER A 405 3.12 8.46 5.03
CA SER A 405 2.24 7.66 4.15
C SER A 405 1.22 6.86 4.95
N ALA A 406 1.64 6.24 6.07
CA ALA A 406 0.72 5.52 6.96
C ALA A 406 -0.35 6.43 7.55
N ILE A 407 0.02 7.64 8.01
CA ILE A 407 -0.93 8.62 8.54
C ILE A 407 -1.94 9.01 7.46
N ILE A 408 -1.49 9.34 6.25
CA ILE A 408 -2.39 9.72 5.14
C ILE A 408 -3.38 8.60 4.84
N ILE A 409 -2.90 7.36 4.72
CA ILE A 409 -3.75 6.20 4.44
C ILE A 409 -4.77 5.97 5.56
N LEU A 410 -4.35 6.00 6.83
CA LEU A 410 -5.23 5.77 7.97
C LEU A 410 -6.27 6.88 8.17
N LEU A 411 -6.00 8.10 7.68
CA LEU A 411 -6.97 9.19 7.70
C LEU A 411 -7.97 9.13 6.54
N ILE A 412 -7.56 8.63 5.38
CA ILE A 412 -8.43 8.50 4.19
C ILE A 412 -9.27 7.23 4.26
N SER A 413 -8.65 6.10 4.64
CA SER A 413 -9.27 4.78 4.66
C SER A 413 -8.85 3.99 5.91
N PRO A 414 -9.34 4.39 7.10
CA PRO A 414 -9.01 3.72 8.36
C PRO A 414 -9.31 2.23 8.38
N HIS A 415 -10.31 1.73 7.66
CA HIS A 415 -10.61 0.29 7.56
C HIS A 415 -9.43 -0.55 7.06
N GLU A 416 -8.50 0.04 6.29
CA GLU A 416 -7.36 -0.68 5.74
C GLU A 416 -6.42 -1.25 6.82
N VAL A 417 -6.41 -0.68 8.04
CA VAL A 417 -5.57 -1.17 9.14
C VAL A 417 -5.90 -2.61 9.55
N ALA A 418 -7.16 -3.01 9.39
CA ALA A 418 -7.63 -4.36 9.65
C ALA A 418 -7.27 -5.31 8.49
N GLY A 419 -6.97 -4.76 7.32
CA GLY A 419 -6.67 -5.51 6.11
C GLY A 419 -5.26 -6.13 6.11
N PRO A 420 -5.11 -7.38 5.62
CA PRO A 420 -3.83 -8.07 5.55
C PRO A 420 -2.82 -7.33 4.65
N SER A 421 -3.30 -6.69 3.59
CA SER A 421 -2.44 -6.04 2.61
C SER A 421 -1.73 -4.80 3.13
N PHE A 422 -2.39 -4.01 4.00
CA PHE A 422 -1.77 -2.88 4.67
C PHE A 422 -0.66 -3.36 5.62
N GLN A 423 -1.00 -4.32 6.49
CA GLN A 423 -0.11 -4.87 7.50
C GLN A 423 1.17 -5.44 6.88
N MET A 424 1.03 -6.29 5.84
CA MET A 424 2.17 -6.88 5.14
C MET A 424 3.05 -5.83 4.44
N SER A 425 2.45 -4.87 3.73
CA SER A 425 3.21 -3.88 2.96
C SER A 425 4.00 -2.93 3.87
N PHE A 426 3.39 -2.47 4.96
CA PHE A 426 4.05 -1.59 5.91
C PHE A 426 5.11 -2.32 6.73
N ALA A 427 4.86 -3.57 7.14
CA ALA A 427 5.85 -4.39 7.83
C ALA A 427 7.09 -4.65 6.96
N ALA A 428 6.90 -5.04 5.70
CA ALA A 428 8.00 -5.24 4.76
C ALA A 428 8.82 -3.96 4.56
N THR A 429 8.15 -2.84 4.30
CA THR A 429 8.84 -1.57 4.01
C THR A 429 9.56 -1.04 5.25
N ALA A 430 8.94 -1.13 6.44
CA ALA A 430 9.56 -0.73 7.70
C ALA A 430 10.81 -1.58 8.00
N ALA A 431 10.73 -2.90 7.82
CA ALA A 431 11.86 -3.80 8.02
C ALA A 431 13.02 -3.46 7.05
N LEU A 432 12.73 -3.26 5.76
CA LEU A 432 13.75 -2.90 4.76
C LEU A 432 14.42 -1.56 5.06
N VAL A 433 13.64 -0.52 5.38
CA VAL A 433 14.18 0.81 5.69
C VAL A 433 15.00 0.78 6.99
N ALA A 434 14.52 0.06 8.02
CA ALA A 434 15.24 -0.09 9.28
C ALA A 434 16.54 -0.88 9.12
N SER A 435 16.51 -2.01 8.38
CA SER A 435 17.72 -2.80 8.10
C SER A 435 18.72 -2.02 7.26
N TYR A 436 18.27 -1.23 6.29
CA TYR A 436 19.14 -0.36 5.50
C TYR A 436 19.79 0.73 6.35
N ALA A 437 19.03 1.38 7.23
CA ALA A 437 19.55 2.38 8.17
C ALA A 437 20.57 1.78 9.15
N ALA A 438 20.32 0.57 9.65
CA ALA A 438 21.26 -0.16 10.50
C ALA A 438 22.55 -0.53 9.75
N TRP A 439 22.43 -1.01 8.51
CA TRP A 439 23.56 -1.40 7.67
C TRP A 439 24.47 -0.21 7.31
N THR A 440 23.86 0.90 6.91
CA THR A 440 24.60 2.14 6.60
C THR A 440 25.31 2.70 7.83
N SER A 441 24.66 2.68 9.00
CA SER A 441 25.26 3.09 10.27
C SER A 441 26.43 2.18 10.68
N TYR A 442 26.30 0.87 10.50
CA TYR A 442 27.36 -0.10 10.77
C TYR A 442 28.57 0.12 9.86
N ARG A 443 28.35 0.39 8.56
CA ARG A 443 29.42 0.72 7.61
C ARG A 443 30.11 2.04 7.90
N ALA A 444 29.36 3.07 8.29
CA ALA A 444 29.93 4.37 8.66
C ALA A 444 30.81 4.32 9.93
N GLY A 445 30.59 3.33 10.79
CA GLY A 445 31.44 3.06 11.96
C GLY A 445 32.69 2.23 11.68
N GLN A 446 32.86 1.70 10.46
CA GLN A 446 34.08 1.05 10.03
C GLN A 446 34.96 2.09 9.32
N GLU A 447 36.17 2.32 9.83
CA GLU A 447 37.16 3.07 9.04
C GLU A 447 37.34 2.39 7.69
N PRO A 448 37.42 3.16 6.58
CA PRO A 448 37.68 2.60 5.28
C PRO A 448 39.04 1.90 5.33
N ARG A 449 39.01 0.57 5.49
CA ARG A 449 40.20 -0.28 5.31
C ARG A 449 40.68 -0.01 3.89
N ARG A 450 41.74 0.80 3.75
CA ARG A 450 42.47 1.03 2.50
C ARG A 450 42.97 -0.33 1.99
N ARG A 451 42.13 -1.07 1.28
CA ARG A 451 42.56 -2.22 0.49
C ARG A 451 43.19 -1.65 -0.76
N ARG A 452 44.52 -1.71 -0.79
CA ARG A 452 45.43 -1.16 -1.79
C ARG A 452 45.50 -2.01 -3.06
N THR A 453 44.44 -2.72 -3.41
CA THR A 453 44.38 -3.57 -4.60
C THR A 453 43.31 -3.03 -5.53
N THR A 454 43.73 -2.46 -6.65
CA THR A 454 42.85 -2.16 -7.78
C THR A 454 42.36 -3.51 -8.33
N PRO A 455 41.07 -3.85 -8.19
CA PRO A 455 40.57 -5.11 -8.73
C PRO A 455 40.71 -5.08 -10.26
N SER A 456 41.12 -6.20 -10.85
CA SER A 456 41.05 -6.40 -12.30
C SER A 456 39.60 -6.21 -12.79
N PHE A 457 39.41 -5.81 -14.06
CA PHE A 457 38.07 -5.60 -14.65
C PHE A 457 37.10 -6.79 -14.40
N PRO A 458 37.53 -8.07 -14.51
CA PRO A 458 36.70 -9.22 -14.12
C PRO A 458 36.38 -9.26 -12.63
N GLY A 459 37.35 -8.91 -11.77
CA GLY A 459 37.16 -8.84 -10.32
C GLY A 459 36.16 -7.77 -9.89
N ARG A 460 36.03 -6.67 -10.65
CA ARG A 460 35.03 -5.62 -10.40
C ARG A 460 33.61 -6.12 -10.73
N ILE A 461 33.44 -6.83 -11.84
CA ILE A 461 32.17 -7.44 -12.25
C ILE A 461 31.73 -8.50 -11.23
N VAL A 462 32.62 -9.43 -10.86
CA VAL A 462 32.31 -10.48 -9.88
C VAL A 462 31.93 -9.88 -8.52
N ARG A 463 32.62 -8.83 -8.07
CA ARG A 463 32.28 -8.12 -6.83
C ARG A 463 30.93 -7.41 -6.91
N TYR A 464 30.59 -6.82 -8.05
CA TYR A 464 29.29 -6.18 -8.25
C TYR A 464 28.16 -7.19 -8.28
N CYS A 465 28.29 -8.26 -9.07
CA CYS A 465 27.28 -9.32 -9.17
C CYS A 465 27.06 -10.04 -7.83
N SER A 466 28.14 -10.37 -7.11
CA SER A 466 28.02 -10.98 -5.77
C SER A 466 27.38 -10.03 -4.76
N ALA A 467 27.74 -8.74 -4.76
CA ALA A 467 27.11 -7.76 -3.89
C ALA A 467 25.62 -7.57 -4.21
N ALA A 468 25.24 -7.55 -5.49
CA ALA A 468 23.86 -7.48 -5.93
C ALA A 468 23.07 -8.73 -5.52
N ALA A 469 23.62 -9.93 -5.72
CA ALA A 469 23.01 -11.19 -5.31
C ALA A 469 22.80 -11.26 -3.79
N ILE A 470 23.79 -10.86 -2.99
CA ILE A 470 23.67 -10.80 -1.53
C ILE A 470 22.61 -9.78 -1.11
N ALA A 471 22.57 -8.61 -1.75
CA ALA A 471 21.57 -7.58 -1.44
C ALA A 471 20.14 -8.05 -1.76
N LEU A 472 19.94 -8.73 -2.90
CA LEU A 472 18.65 -9.30 -3.28
C LEU A 472 18.22 -10.41 -2.30
N ALA A 473 19.13 -11.32 -1.95
CA ALA A 473 18.86 -12.38 -0.99
C ALA A 473 18.51 -11.80 0.40
N ALA A 474 19.28 -10.84 0.90
CA ALA A 474 19.02 -10.18 2.17
C ALA A 474 17.67 -9.45 2.18
N THR A 475 17.36 -8.70 1.11
CA THR A 475 16.08 -8.00 0.96
C THR A 475 14.90 -8.98 1.01
N SER A 476 15.01 -10.11 0.31
CA SER A 476 13.99 -11.16 0.30
C SER A 476 13.78 -11.78 1.68
N ILE A 477 14.86 -12.09 2.40
CA ILE A 477 14.78 -12.67 3.76
C ILE A 477 14.17 -11.68 4.75
N ILE A 478 14.58 -10.40 4.70
CA ILE A 478 14.08 -9.36 5.61
C ILE A 478 12.59 -9.11 5.36
N ALA A 479 12.20 -8.89 4.09
CA ALA A 479 10.81 -8.64 3.74
C ALA A 479 9.93 -9.88 3.97
N GLY A 480 10.41 -11.06 3.56
CA GLY A 480 9.74 -12.34 3.75
C GLY A 480 9.51 -12.64 5.23
N GLY A 481 10.55 -12.49 6.07
CA GLY A 481 10.45 -12.68 7.51
C GLY A 481 9.48 -11.71 8.18
N ALA A 482 9.50 -10.42 7.78
CA ALA A 482 8.58 -9.42 8.32
C ALA A 482 7.11 -9.69 7.95
N THR A 483 6.85 -10.19 6.74
CA THR A 483 5.48 -10.51 6.28
C THR A 483 5.00 -11.89 6.71
N ALA A 484 5.90 -12.82 7.04
CA ALA A 484 5.57 -14.20 7.34
C ALA A 484 4.57 -14.34 8.50
N LEU A 485 4.72 -13.51 9.55
CA LEU A 485 3.82 -13.50 10.70
C LEU A 485 2.38 -13.15 10.30
N PHE A 486 2.22 -12.11 9.48
CA PHE A 486 0.92 -11.67 8.98
C PHE A 486 0.32 -12.67 7.99
N SER A 487 1.14 -13.24 7.12
CA SER A 487 0.72 -14.29 6.19
C SER A 487 0.22 -15.54 6.91
N ALA A 488 0.91 -15.96 7.97
CA ALA A 488 0.52 -17.09 8.80
C ALA A 488 -0.81 -16.82 9.52
N TRP A 489 -1.00 -15.61 10.05
CA TRP A 489 -2.24 -15.23 10.73
C TRP A 489 -3.45 -15.19 9.77
N HIS A 490 -3.34 -14.47 8.65
CA HIS A 490 -4.48 -14.21 7.78
C HIS A 490 -4.79 -15.34 6.80
N PHE A 491 -3.76 -16.00 6.27
CA PHE A 491 -3.92 -17.01 5.22
C PHE A 491 -3.68 -18.43 5.72
N GLN A 492 -3.25 -18.61 6.97
CA GLN A 492 -2.86 -19.92 7.52
C GLN A 492 -1.85 -20.66 6.63
N GLN A 493 -1.11 -19.91 5.81
CA GLN A 493 -0.13 -20.40 4.87
C GLN A 493 1.25 -19.90 5.32
N VAL A 494 2.10 -20.83 5.73
CA VAL A 494 3.52 -20.57 5.94
C VAL A 494 4.26 -21.12 4.73
N ARG A 495 4.70 -20.24 3.83
CA ARG A 495 5.45 -20.65 2.63
C ARG A 495 6.92 -20.83 3.00
N PRO A 496 7.50 -22.04 2.81
CA PRO A 496 8.87 -22.32 3.23
C PRO A 496 9.93 -21.56 2.42
N SER A 497 9.62 -20.97 1.27
CA SER A 497 10.61 -20.23 0.45
C SER A 497 11.16 -18.96 1.10
N ALA A 498 10.53 -18.43 2.16
CA ALA A 498 11.10 -17.37 3.01
C ALA A 498 12.16 -17.91 4.00
N CYS A 499 12.14 -19.22 4.28
CA CYS A 499 13.07 -19.93 5.15
C CYS A 499 13.89 -20.96 4.34
N ALA A 500 14.80 -20.46 3.50
CA ALA A 500 15.87 -21.23 2.86
C ALA A 500 15.47 -22.30 1.81
N PRO A 501 16.35 -22.54 0.80
CA PRO A 501 16.29 -23.76 0.00
C PRO A 501 16.71 -24.94 0.89
N ILE A 502 16.31 -26.16 0.55
CA ILE A 502 16.56 -27.42 1.28
C ILE A 502 15.40 -27.82 2.20
N LEU A 503 14.32 -28.37 1.62
CA LEU A 503 13.72 -29.65 2.06
C LEU A 503 12.66 -30.12 1.03
N PRO A 504 12.50 -31.44 0.79
CA PRO A 504 11.71 -31.96 -0.30
C PRO A 504 10.20 -31.88 -0.03
N ARG A 505 9.45 -31.67 -1.12
CA ARG A 505 7.99 -31.72 -1.26
C ARG A 505 7.25 -32.58 -0.22
N CYS A 506 6.49 -31.95 0.66
CA CYS A 506 5.41 -32.62 1.37
C CYS A 506 4.13 -32.56 0.51
N ARG A 507 3.78 -33.70 -0.10
CA ARG A 507 2.73 -33.84 -1.14
C ARG A 507 1.31 -34.04 -0.57
N SER A 508 1.04 -33.69 0.70
CA SER A 508 -0.19 -34.12 1.40
C SER A 508 -1.25 -33.07 1.70
N CYS A 509 -1.06 -31.78 1.37
CA CYS A 509 -2.12 -30.78 1.55
C CYS A 509 -2.96 -30.63 0.26
N ARG A 510 -3.72 -31.68 -0.08
CA ARG A 510 -4.93 -31.58 -0.90
C ARG A 510 -6.09 -31.31 0.05
N TRP A 511 -6.53 -30.05 0.17
CA TRP A 511 -7.85 -29.75 0.74
C TRP A 511 -8.45 -28.54 0.00
N TRP A 512 -9.43 -28.89 -0.84
CA TRP A 512 -10.62 -28.17 -1.34
C TRP A 512 -10.61 -26.66 -1.52
#